data_AF-A0A7K9D257-F1
#
_entry.id   AF-A0A7K9D257-F1
#
_cell.length_a   1.000
_cell.length_b   1.000
_cell.length_c   1.000
_cell.angle_alpha   90.00
_cell.angle_beta   90.00
_cell.angle_gamma   90.00
#
_symmetry.space_group_name_H-M   'P 1'
#
loop_
_entity.id
_entity.type
_entity.pdbx_description
1 polymer ?
#
loop_
_entity_poly.entity_id
_entity_poly.type
_entity_poly.pdbx_seq_one_letter_code
_entity_poly.pdbx_strand_id
1 'polypeptide(L)'
;ISTLKDVISLKFKTMQSDGILLHREGQNGHHIMLELIKGKLSLLINLGDTKTTPSNAHVNITLGSLLDDQHWHSVIIEHFNNQVNFTVDKHTHHFHTKGEFSYLDLNYELSFGGIPLLGKSGILSSRNFHGCLENIYYNGVNIIDLARRHESQIYFVGNMSFSCLEPQVVPVTFLSSRSYLALPGTSGQNEIFVSFQFRTWNKQGLLLSNKLHQDSVGFFLYLSNGKLKISLHKPGKTPSDITA
;
A
#
# COMPACT_ATOMS: atom_id res chain seq x y z
N ILE A 1 -10.11 11.17 -27.53
CA ILE A 1 -11.41 10.45 -27.58
C ILE A 1 -12.02 10.60 -26.20
N SER A 2 -13.06 11.42 -26.03
CA SER A 2 -13.72 11.56 -24.73
C SER A 2 -14.66 10.38 -24.53
N THR A 3 -14.49 9.65 -23.44
CA THR A 3 -15.28 8.47 -23.13
C THR A 3 -16.26 8.80 -22.02
N LEU A 4 -17.57 8.70 -22.31
CA LEU A 4 -18.66 8.81 -21.34
C LEU A 4 -18.61 7.69 -20.26
N LYS A 5 -17.78 6.67 -20.49
CA LYS A 5 -17.53 5.54 -19.62
C LYS A 5 -16.03 5.30 -19.50
N ASP A 6 -15.50 5.28 -18.28
CA ASP A 6 -14.15 4.82 -18.01
C ASP A 6 -14.18 3.54 -17.16
N VAL A 7 -13.32 2.59 -17.48
CA VAL A 7 -13.17 1.32 -16.77
C VAL A 7 -11.69 1.06 -16.54
N ILE A 8 -11.32 0.97 -15.27
CA ILE A 8 -9.98 0.59 -14.83
C ILE A 8 -10.11 -0.73 -14.09
N SER A 9 -9.35 -1.74 -14.50
CA SER A 9 -9.26 -3.00 -13.77
C SER A 9 -7.82 -3.42 -13.59
N LEU A 10 -7.50 -3.95 -12.42
CA LEU A 10 -6.19 -4.53 -12.12
C LEU A 10 -6.34 -5.63 -11.08
N LYS A 11 -5.33 -6.48 -10.98
CA LYS A 11 -5.14 -7.34 -9.81
C LYS A 11 -3.80 -7.04 -9.16
N PHE A 12 -3.74 -7.20 -7.85
CA PHE A 12 -2.53 -6.97 -7.08
C PHE A 12 -2.31 -8.08 -6.05
N LYS A 13 -1.05 -8.27 -5.67
CA LYS A 13 -0.61 -9.20 -4.63
C LYS A 13 0.52 -8.56 -3.83
N THR A 14 0.40 -8.49 -2.51
CA THR A 14 1.41 -7.85 -1.64
C THR A 14 1.37 -8.41 -0.20
N MET A 15 2.49 -8.24 0.52
CA MET A 15 2.56 -8.37 1.99
C MET A 15 2.63 -7.01 2.71
N GLN A 16 2.74 -5.90 1.96
CA GLN A 16 2.79 -4.58 2.55
C GLN A 16 1.37 -4.10 2.82
N SER A 17 1.16 -3.55 4.01
CA SER A 17 -0.15 -3.03 4.42
C SER A 17 -0.48 -1.68 3.78
N ASP A 18 0.51 -0.99 3.21
CA ASP A 18 0.38 0.36 2.68
C ASP A 18 1.10 0.50 1.32
N GLY A 19 0.48 1.23 0.38
CA GLY A 19 1.09 1.52 -0.92
C GLY A 19 0.11 2.07 -1.96
N ILE A 20 0.61 2.87 -2.91
CA ILE A 20 -0.18 3.51 -3.98
C ILE A 20 -0.24 2.58 -5.20
N LEU A 21 -1.43 2.05 -5.52
CA LEU A 21 -1.63 1.15 -6.65
C LEU A 21 -1.86 1.91 -7.95
N LEU A 22 -2.64 2.98 -7.89
CA LEU A 22 -3.05 3.79 -9.03
C LEU A 22 -3.01 5.26 -8.64
N HIS A 23 -2.48 6.08 -9.52
CA HIS A 23 -2.60 7.51 -9.39
C HIS A 23 -2.81 8.14 -10.77
N ARG A 24 -3.75 9.07 -10.83
CA ARG A 24 -4.05 9.88 -12.00
C ARG A 24 -4.27 11.30 -11.56
N GLU A 25 -3.49 12.21 -12.11
CA GLU A 25 -3.65 13.65 -11.91
C GLU A 25 -4.32 14.25 -13.15
N GLY A 26 -5.28 15.14 -12.94
CA GLY A 26 -5.93 15.93 -13.98
C GLY A 26 -5.58 17.42 -13.84
N GLN A 27 -6.10 18.25 -14.74
CA GLN A 27 -5.97 19.70 -14.61
C GLN A 27 -6.74 20.22 -13.38
N ASN A 28 -6.36 21.41 -12.88
CA ASN A 28 -7.06 22.11 -11.80
C ASN A 28 -7.13 21.35 -10.45
N GLY A 29 -6.20 20.44 -10.19
CA GLY A 29 -6.07 19.73 -8.91
C GLY A 29 -7.00 18.52 -8.76
N HIS A 30 -7.70 18.14 -9.83
CA HIS A 30 -8.51 16.92 -9.86
C HIS A 30 -7.57 15.72 -9.83
N HIS A 31 -7.86 14.73 -9.01
CA HIS A 31 -7.06 13.51 -8.99
C HIS A 31 -7.88 12.30 -8.56
N ILE A 32 -7.47 11.14 -9.06
CA ILE A 32 -7.96 9.83 -8.63
C ILE A 32 -6.76 9.07 -8.09
N MET A 33 -6.89 8.54 -6.89
CA MET A 33 -5.84 7.76 -6.24
C MET A 33 -6.45 6.51 -5.60
N LEU A 34 -5.83 5.37 -5.86
CA LEU A 34 -6.14 4.09 -5.21
C LEU A 34 -4.95 3.70 -4.33
N GLU A 35 -5.18 3.67 -3.02
CA GLU A 35 -4.16 3.34 -2.03
C GLU A 35 -4.57 2.11 -1.23
N LEU A 36 -3.61 1.24 -0.94
CA LEU A 36 -3.71 0.29 0.16
C LEU A 36 -3.32 1.03 1.44
N ILE A 37 -4.16 0.97 2.47
CA ILE A 37 -3.94 1.59 3.77
C ILE A 37 -4.32 0.57 4.84
N LYS A 38 -3.35 0.12 5.64
CA LYS A 38 -3.54 -0.89 6.70
C LYS A 38 -4.31 -2.13 6.21
N GLY A 39 -3.96 -2.64 5.03
CA GLY A 39 -4.57 -3.84 4.44
C GLY A 39 -5.99 -3.64 3.89
N LYS A 40 -6.43 -2.38 3.67
CA LYS A 40 -7.72 -2.02 3.05
C LYS A 40 -7.49 -1.10 1.87
N LEU A 41 -8.32 -1.22 0.82
CA LEU A 41 -8.21 -0.33 -0.34
C LEU A 41 -9.04 0.93 -0.15
N SER A 42 -8.42 2.08 -0.33
CA SER A 42 -9.04 3.41 -0.29
C SER A 42 -9.01 4.03 -1.67
N LEU A 43 -10.18 4.36 -2.20
CA LEU A 43 -10.35 5.12 -3.44
C LEU A 43 -10.63 6.58 -3.08
N LEU A 44 -9.67 7.45 -3.37
CA LEU A 44 -9.78 8.90 -3.22
C LEU A 44 -10.05 9.54 -4.58
N ILE A 45 -11.08 10.37 -4.64
CA ILE A 45 -11.44 11.18 -5.79
C ILE A 45 -11.57 12.62 -5.32
N ASN A 46 -10.76 13.50 -5.90
CA ASN A 46 -10.87 14.96 -5.73
C ASN A 46 -11.31 15.60 -7.04
N LEU A 47 -12.35 16.43 -6.97
CA LEU A 47 -12.98 17.09 -8.11
C LEU A 47 -12.83 18.62 -8.10
N GLY A 48 -11.97 19.17 -7.24
CA GLY A 48 -11.59 20.59 -7.24
C GLY A 48 -12.74 21.60 -7.39
N ASP A 49 -13.32 22.10 -6.28
CA ASP A 49 -14.20 23.27 -6.35
C ASP A 49 -13.48 24.51 -5.81
N THR A 50 -13.24 25.50 -6.68
CA THR A 50 -12.61 26.79 -6.30
C THR A 50 -13.63 27.85 -5.91
N LYS A 51 -14.94 27.58 -5.88
CA LYS A 51 -15.95 28.64 -5.70
C LYS A 51 -16.98 28.44 -4.60
N THR A 52 -17.20 27.24 -4.06
CA THR A 52 -18.16 27.08 -2.96
C THR A 52 -17.77 25.95 -2.01
N THR A 53 -17.49 26.30 -0.76
CA THR A 53 -17.34 25.42 0.42
C THR A 53 -16.51 24.11 0.24
N PRO A 54 -15.28 24.03 0.79
CA PRO A 54 -14.30 22.96 0.52
C PRO A 54 -14.67 21.54 0.98
N SER A 55 -15.82 21.34 1.64
CA SER A 55 -16.16 20.09 2.32
C SER A 55 -16.86 19.03 1.46
N ASN A 56 -17.27 19.32 0.22
CA ASN A 56 -18.17 18.43 -0.54
C ASN A 56 -17.65 17.91 -1.89
N ALA A 57 -16.45 18.27 -2.33
CA ALA A 57 -15.85 17.86 -3.62
C ALA A 57 -14.87 16.67 -3.51
N HIS A 58 -14.69 16.12 -2.30
CA HIS A 58 -13.77 15.02 -2.02
C HIS A 58 -14.57 13.78 -1.63
N VAL A 59 -14.31 12.67 -2.30
CA VAL A 59 -14.89 11.36 -1.97
C VAL A 59 -13.76 10.42 -1.60
N ASN A 60 -13.85 9.80 -0.43
CA ASN A 60 -12.93 8.76 0.01
C ASN A 60 -13.74 7.53 0.44
N ILE A 61 -13.63 6.45 -0.33
CA ILE A 61 -14.33 5.18 -0.05
C ILE A 61 -13.29 4.11 0.24
N THR A 62 -13.47 3.39 1.34
CA THR A 62 -12.62 2.26 1.72
C THR A 62 -13.36 0.95 1.56
N LEU A 63 -12.75 -0.04 0.90
CA LEU A 63 -13.28 -1.40 0.71
C LEU A 63 -12.22 -2.48 0.96
N GLY A 64 -12.72 -3.67 1.27
CA GLY A 64 -11.91 -4.84 1.58
C GLY A 64 -11.23 -4.78 2.94
N SER A 65 -10.57 -5.88 3.29
CA SER A 65 -9.83 -6.06 4.54
C SER A 65 -8.85 -7.21 4.37
N LEU A 66 -7.69 -7.12 5.03
CA LEU A 66 -6.63 -8.14 4.96
C LEU A 66 -6.18 -8.40 3.52
N LEU A 67 -6.07 -7.34 2.72
CA LEU A 67 -5.65 -7.42 1.31
C LEU A 67 -4.12 -7.48 1.13
N ASP A 68 -3.40 -7.53 2.25
CA ASP A 68 -1.95 -7.66 2.42
C ASP A 68 -1.54 -9.10 2.79
N ASP A 69 -2.36 -10.08 2.38
CA ASP A 69 -2.24 -11.50 2.76
C ASP A 69 -1.40 -12.35 1.80
N GLN A 70 -0.72 -11.71 0.84
CA GLN A 70 0.04 -12.37 -0.23
C GLN A 70 -0.82 -13.20 -1.21
N HIS A 71 -2.12 -12.95 -1.32
CA HIS A 71 -2.96 -13.49 -2.39
C HIS A 71 -3.30 -12.44 -3.45
N TRP A 72 -3.83 -12.92 -4.58
CA TRP A 72 -4.30 -12.04 -5.64
C TRP A 72 -5.68 -11.49 -5.32
N HIS A 73 -5.77 -10.16 -5.25
CA HIS A 73 -7.02 -9.42 -5.12
C HIS A 73 -7.33 -8.69 -6.42
N SER A 74 -8.60 -8.64 -6.80
CA SER A 74 -9.06 -7.93 -8.00
C SER A 74 -9.73 -6.61 -7.66
N VAL A 75 -9.42 -5.59 -8.45
CA VAL A 75 -10.01 -4.26 -8.33
C VAL A 75 -10.61 -3.84 -9.67
N ILE A 76 -11.83 -3.33 -9.63
CA ILE A 76 -12.50 -2.75 -10.80
C ILE A 76 -13.11 -1.41 -10.38
N ILE A 77 -12.77 -0.36 -11.11
CA ILE A 77 -13.36 0.97 -10.99
C ILE A 77 -14.06 1.25 -12.31
N GLU A 78 -15.39 1.28 -12.27
CA GLU A 78 -16.18 1.73 -13.42
C GLU A 78 -16.75 3.10 -13.11
N HIS A 79 -16.61 4.01 -14.06
CA HIS A 79 -17.17 5.33 -14.00
C HIS A 79 -18.08 5.55 -15.20
N PHE A 80 -19.32 5.95 -14.93
CA PHE A 80 -20.30 6.28 -15.95
C PHE A 80 -21.09 7.51 -15.51
N ASN A 81 -20.99 8.61 -16.28
CA ASN A 81 -21.57 9.91 -15.95
C ASN A 81 -21.12 10.46 -14.59
N ASN A 82 -21.94 10.35 -13.54
CA ASN A 82 -21.60 10.74 -12.17
C ASN A 82 -21.71 9.55 -11.21
N GLN A 83 -21.76 8.34 -11.74
CA GLN A 83 -21.86 7.10 -10.97
C GLN A 83 -20.54 6.36 -11.04
N VAL A 84 -20.02 6.00 -9.87
CA VAL A 84 -18.82 5.19 -9.73
C VAL A 84 -19.19 3.87 -9.08
N ASN A 85 -18.78 2.76 -9.71
CA ASN A 85 -18.81 1.43 -9.13
C ASN A 85 -17.38 1.06 -8.75
N PHE A 86 -17.13 0.92 -7.45
CA PHE A 86 -15.85 0.48 -6.93
C PHE A 86 -15.98 -0.96 -6.41
N THR A 87 -15.32 -1.90 -7.08
CA THR A 87 -15.37 -3.32 -6.77
C THR A 87 -14.02 -3.81 -6.28
N VAL A 88 -14.00 -4.48 -5.13
CA VAL A 88 -12.85 -5.22 -4.60
C VAL A 88 -13.26 -6.67 -4.39
N ASP A 89 -12.58 -7.57 -5.09
CA ASP A 89 -12.91 -8.99 -5.23
C ASP A 89 -14.36 -9.21 -5.68
N LYS A 90 -15.27 -9.49 -4.74
CA LYS A 90 -16.70 -9.71 -4.99
C LYS A 90 -17.58 -8.61 -4.40
N HIS A 91 -17.00 -7.65 -3.70
CA HIS A 91 -17.72 -6.60 -2.99
C HIS A 91 -17.73 -5.32 -3.80
N THR A 92 -18.92 -4.85 -4.16
CA THR A 92 -19.09 -3.62 -4.94
C THR A 92 -19.73 -2.54 -4.09
N HIS A 93 -19.16 -1.34 -4.14
CA HIS A 93 -19.76 -0.13 -3.58
C HIS A 93 -20.12 0.84 -4.70
N HIS A 94 -21.37 1.27 -4.72
CA HIS A 94 -21.90 2.20 -5.70
C HIS A 94 -22.06 3.57 -5.04
N PHE A 95 -21.51 4.61 -5.65
CA PHE A 95 -21.67 5.97 -5.15
C PHE A 95 -21.76 6.97 -6.28
N HIS A 96 -22.33 8.12 -5.96
CA HIS A 96 -22.42 9.25 -6.88
C HIS A 96 -21.41 10.32 -6.49
N THR A 97 -20.73 10.83 -7.49
CA THR A 97 -19.82 11.95 -7.34
C THR A 97 -20.57 13.26 -7.53
N LYS A 98 -20.31 14.24 -6.66
CA LYS A 98 -20.90 15.57 -6.77
C LYS A 98 -19.96 16.45 -7.60
N GLY A 99 -20.36 16.74 -8.83
CA GLY A 99 -19.59 17.53 -9.79
C GLY A 99 -19.88 17.04 -11.20
N GLU A 100 -19.73 17.91 -12.20
CA GLU A 100 -19.79 17.49 -13.60
C GLU A 100 -18.54 16.67 -13.92
N PHE A 101 -18.65 15.35 -13.80
CA PHE A 101 -17.63 14.38 -14.22
C PHE A 101 -17.54 14.23 -15.74
N SER A 102 -18.27 15.07 -16.50
CA SER A 102 -18.35 15.04 -17.96
C SER A 102 -17.00 15.30 -18.63
N TYR A 103 -16.05 15.90 -17.91
CA TYR A 103 -14.71 16.23 -18.40
C TYR A 103 -13.66 15.96 -17.33
N LEU A 104 -13.36 14.70 -17.09
CA LEU A 104 -11.97 14.36 -16.81
C LEU A 104 -11.22 14.69 -18.12
N ASP A 105 -10.67 15.91 -18.23
CA ASP A 105 -9.76 16.32 -19.30
C ASP A 105 -8.43 15.59 -19.10
N LEU A 106 -8.46 14.30 -19.43
CA LEU A 106 -7.46 13.29 -19.09
C LEU A 106 -6.27 13.29 -20.04
N ASN A 107 -5.81 14.47 -20.41
CA ASN A 107 -4.58 14.62 -21.19
C ASN A 107 -3.31 14.40 -20.33
N TYR A 108 -3.43 13.70 -19.19
CA TYR A 108 -2.37 13.53 -18.21
C TYR A 108 -2.17 12.08 -17.78
N GLU A 109 -0.96 11.84 -17.28
CA GLU A 109 -0.34 10.55 -17.06
C GLU A 109 -1.12 9.68 -16.07
N LEU A 110 -1.37 8.43 -16.47
CA LEU A 110 -1.91 7.38 -15.62
C LEU A 110 -0.74 6.54 -15.11
N SER A 111 -0.55 6.53 -13.79
CA SER A 111 0.56 5.83 -13.15
C SER A 111 0.07 4.65 -12.31
N PHE A 112 0.82 3.56 -12.36
CA PHE A 112 0.56 2.33 -11.59
C PHE A 112 1.76 2.02 -10.71
N GLY A 113 1.50 1.59 -9.48
CA GLY A 113 2.52 1.17 -8.52
C GLY A 113 3.29 2.30 -7.83
N GLY A 114 2.94 3.56 -8.07
CA GLY A 114 3.54 4.73 -7.44
C GLY A 114 3.21 6.01 -8.18
N ILE A 115 3.72 7.13 -7.67
CA ILE A 115 3.59 8.46 -8.31
C ILE A 115 4.96 8.86 -8.88
N PRO A 116 5.06 9.21 -10.17
CA PRO A 116 6.31 9.67 -10.76
C PRO A 116 6.69 11.04 -10.18
N LEU A 117 7.63 11.06 -9.24
CA LEU A 117 8.15 12.31 -8.66
C LEU A 117 9.21 12.92 -9.60
N LEU A 118 8.81 13.87 -10.45
CA LEU A 118 9.75 14.77 -11.11
C LEU A 118 10.21 15.85 -10.10
N GLY A 119 11.28 15.55 -9.36
CA GLY A 119 12.15 16.57 -8.77
C GLY A 119 11.82 17.15 -7.40
N LYS A 120 10.83 16.65 -6.63
CA LYS A 120 10.61 17.09 -5.23
C LYS A 120 10.35 15.96 -4.22
N SER A 121 11.31 15.85 -3.29
CA SER A 121 11.27 15.30 -1.92
C SER A 121 10.90 13.82 -1.71
N GLY A 122 11.82 13.08 -1.08
CA GLY A 122 11.75 11.65 -0.76
C GLY A 122 10.69 11.22 0.27
N ILE A 123 9.70 12.07 0.59
CA ILE A 123 8.63 11.75 1.55
C ILE A 123 7.52 10.93 0.87
N LEU A 124 7.23 11.17 -0.42
CA LEU A 124 6.21 10.43 -1.19
C LEU A 124 6.74 9.12 -1.77
N SER A 125 8.06 8.98 -1.94
CA SER A 125 8.69 7.73 -2.41
C SER A 125 8.49 6.55 -1.44
N SER A 126 8.18 6.79 -0.16
CA SER A 126 7.96 5.72 0.83
C SER A 126 6.61 5.03 0.71
N ARG A 127 5.72 5.52 -0.17
CA ARG A 127 4.37 4.97 -0.39
C ARG A 127 4.20 4.27 -1.74
N ASN A 128 5.28 4.00 -2.46
CA ASN A 128 5.17 3.21 -3.69
C ASN A 128 4.68 1.79 -3.36
N PHE A 129 3.90 1.21 -4.27
CA PHE A 129 3.42 -0.16 -4.09
C PHE A 129 4.58 -1.14 -4.22
N HIS A 130 4.72 -2.00 -3.22
CA HIS A 130 5.65 -3.11 -3.25
C HIS A 130 4.87 -4.42 -3.34
N GLY A 131 4.93 -5.06 -4.51
CA GLY A 131 4.19 -6.28 -4.77
C GLY A 131 4.13 -6.57 -6.26
N CYS A 132 3.16 -7.38 -6.66
CA CYS A 132 2.91 -7.70 -8.04
C CYS A 132 1.61 -7.09 -8.53
N LEU A 133 1.59 -6.68 -9.79
CA LEU A 133 0.39 -6.27 -10.51
C LEU A 133 0.21 -7.19 -11.72
N GLU A 134 -1.02 -7.63 -11.97
CA GLU A 134 -1.38 -8.35 -13.19
C GLU A 134 -2.70 -7.82 -13.75
N ASN A 135 -2.99 -8.16 -15.01
CA ASN A 135 -4.27 -7.83 -15.64
C ASN A 135 -4.65 -6.34 -15.52
N ILE A 136 -3.69 -5.44 -15.77
CA ILE A 136 -3.95 -4.00 -15.81
C ILE A 136 -4.61 -3.65 -17.14
N TYR A 137 -5.87 -3.23 -17.08
CA TYR A 137 -6.62 -2.73 -18.22
C TYR A 137 -7.17 -1.34 -17.96
N TYR A 138 -7.09 -0.50 -18.99
CA TYR A 138 -7.75 0.80 -19.05
C TYR A 138 -8.62 0.85 -20.30
N ASN A 139 -9.94 1.00 -20.14
CA ASN A 139 -10.91 1.03 -21.25
C ASN A 139 -10.74 -0.14 -22.24
N GLY A 140 -10.44 -1.35 -21.71
CA GLY A 140 -10.21 -2.57 -22.50
C GLY A 140 -8.81 -2.71 -23.09
N VAL A 141 -7.94 -1.72 -22.97
CA VAL A 141 -6.55 -1.77 -23.42
C VAL A 141 -5.67 -2.40 -22.35
N ASN A 142 -4.91 -3.44 -22.71
CA ASN A 142 -3.97 -4.11 -21.81
C ASN A 142 -2.68 -3.28 -21.66
N ILE A 143 -2.50 -2.63 -20.51
CA ILE A 143 -1.36 -1.74 -20.27
C ILE A 143 -0.05 -2.53 -20.14
N ILE A 144 -0.09 -3.76 -19.59
CA ILE A 144 1.09 -4.61 -19.46
C ILE A 144 1.62 -5.04 -20.84
N ASP A 145 0.72 -5.32 -21.79
CA ASP A 145 1.11 -5.66 -23.16
C ASP A 145 1.77 -4.47 -23.88
N LEU A 146 1.19 -3.26 -23.75
CA LEU A 146 1.81 -2.03 -24.26
C LEU A 146 3.20 -1.81 -23.66
N ALA A 147 3.33 -2.03 -22.35
CA ALA A 147 4.59 -1.94 -21.62
C ALA A 147 5.64 -2.93 -22.15
N ARG A 148 5.25 -4.20 -22.37
CA ARG A 148 6.15 -5.24 -22.89
C ARG A 148 6.62 -4.95 -24.32
N ARG A 149 5.79 -4.28 -25.12
CA ARG A 149 6.10 -3.89 -26.50
C ARG A 149 6.88 -2.58 -26.60
N HIS A 150 7.16 -1.92 -25.48
CA HIS A 150 7.85 -0.62 -25.44
C HIS A 150 7.16 0.45 -26.31
N GLU A 151 5.83 0.49 -26.26
CA GLU A 151 5.04 1.51 -26.96
C GLU A 151 5.40 2.92 -26.48
N SER A 152 5.48 3.89 -27.39
CA SER A 152 6.00 5.25 -27.10
C SER A 152 5.20 6.04 -26.07
N GLN A 153 3.98 5.61 -25.77
CA GLN A 153 3.08 6.19 -24.77
C GLN A 153 3.29 5.64 -23.35
N ILE A 154 4.15 4.64 -23.17
CA ILE A 154 4.47 4.04 -21.87
C ILE A 154 5.89 4.43 -21.47
N TYR A 155 6.05 4.94 -20.26
CA TYR A 155 7.35 5.20 -19.65
C TYR A 155 7.47 4.45 -18.33
N PHE A 156 8.71 4.15 -17.95
CA PHE A 156 9.03 3.40 -16.73
C PHE A 156 9.91 4.23 -15.81
N VAL A 157 9.64 4.15 -14.51
CA VAL A 157 10.47 4.78 -13.47
C VAL A 157 11.02 3.69 -12.57
N GLY A 158 12.35 3.56 -12.54
CA GLY A 158 13.05 2.55 -11.75
C GLY A 158 13.11 1.17 -12.41
N ASN A 159 13.41 0.15 -11.60
CA ASN A 159 13.56 -1.23 -12.07
C ASN A 159 12.24 -1.99 -11.88
N MET A 160 11.74 -2.60 -12.96
CA MET A 160 10.57 -3.48 -12.93
C MET A 160 10.84 -4.77 -13.68
N SER A 161 10.10 -5.83 -13.33
CA SER A 161 10.13 -7.10 -14.04
C SER A 161 8.71 -7.52 -14.42
N PHE A 162 8.57 -8.22 -15.54
CA PHE A 162 7.28 -8.75 -16.01
C PHE A 162 6.95 -10.13 -15.42
N SER A 163 7.55 -10.46 -14.27
CA SER A 163 7.37 -11.73 -13.55
C SER A 163 7.06 -11.46 -12.09
N CYS A 164 6.03 -12.10 -11.56
CA CYS A 164 5.75 -12.10 -10.13
C CYS A 164 6.39 -13.32 -9.47
N LEU A 165 7.60 -13.17 -8.93
CA LEU A 165 8.25 -14.23 -8.17
C LEU A 165 7.67 -14.26 -6.75
N GLU A 166 7.27 -15.44 -6.30
CA GLU A 166 6.86 -15.63 -4.92
C GLU A 166 8.09 -15.47 -4.01
N PRO A 167 8.03 -14.67 -2.94
CA PRO A 167 9.14 -14.56 -2.02
C PRO A 167 9.41 -15.94 -1.41
N GLN A 168 10.59 -16.51 -1.66
CA GLN A 168 10.98 -17.73 -0.97
C GLN A 168 11.27 -17.38 0.49
N VAL A 169 10.33 -17.68 1.38
CA VAL A 169 10.55 -17.55 2.83
C VAL A 169 11.48 -18.69 3.24
N VAL A 170 12.78 -18.41 3.30
CA VAL A 170 13.77 -19.36 3.80
C VAL A 170 13.77 -19.26 5.33
N PRO A 171 13.35 -20.30 6.07
CA PRO A 171 13.34 -20.25 7.53
C PRO A 171 14.77 -20.19 8.06
N VAL A 172 15.01 -19.31 9.03
CA VAL A 172 16.29 -19.21 9.74
C VAL A 172 16.21 -20.01 11.03
N THR A 173 17.16 -20.92 11.25
CA THR A 173 17.26 -21.69 12.50
C THR A 173 18.38 -21.14 13.39
N PHE A 174 18.04 -20.66 14.58
CA PHE A 174 19.00 -20.21 15.57
C PHE A 174 19.41 -21.39 16.47
N LEU A 175 20.58 -21.98 16.19
CA LEU A 175 21.07 -23.18 16.91
C LEU A 175 21.68 -22.88 18.28
N SER A 176 21.95 -21.60 18.59
CA SER A 176 22.52 -21.17 19.86
C SER A 176 21.83 -19.91 20.38
N SER A 177 21.80 -19.72 21.70
CA SER A 177 21.27 -18.52 22.34
C SER A 177 22.03 -17.23 21.98
N ARG A 178 23.23 -17.35 21.40
CA ARG A 178 24.03 -16.23 20.91
C ARG A 178 23.80 -15.89 19.43
N SER A 179 23.10 -16.74 18.70
CA SER A 179 22.83 -16.51 17.28
C SER A 179 21.72 -15.48 17.12
N TYR A 180 21.96 -14.45 16.31
CA TYR A 180 20.97 -13.43 15.98
C TYR A 180 21.12 -13.00 14.54
N LEU A 181 20.05 -12.46 13.96
CA LEU A 181 20.04 -11.84 12.65
C LEU A 181 19.83 -10.33 12.84
N ALA A 182 20.79 -9.54 12.38
CA ALA A 182 20.64 -8.08 12.33
C ALA A 182 19.93 -7.71 11.03
N LEU A 183 18.69 -7.25 11.13
CA LEU A 183 17.92 -6.76 9.99
C LEU A 183 18.14 -5.24 9.84
N PRO A 184 18.16 -4.71 8.60
CA PRO A 184 18.17 -3.27 8.39
C PRO A 184 16.91 -2.66 9.02
N GLY A 185 17.09 -1.80 10.01
CA GLY A 185 16.00 -1.14 10.72
C GLY A 185 15.65 0.22 10.11
N THR A 186 14.39 0.64 10.24
CA THR A 186 13.95 2.02 9.98
C THR A 186 14.25 2.88 11.20
N SER A 187 15.34 3.64 11.18
CA SER A 187 15.64 4.61 12.24
C SER A 187 14.77 5.86 12.08
N GLY A 188 14.21 6.39 13.17
CA GLY A 188 13.50 7.67 13.17
C GLY A 188 12.02 7.64 12.78
N GLN A 189 11.38 6.46 12.78
CA GLN A 189 9.93 6.34 12.60
C GLN A 189 9.21 6.16 13.96
N ASN A 190 8.06 6.82 14.12
CA ASN A 190 7.26 6.76 15.35
C ASN A 190 6.45 5.46 15.49
N GLU A 191 6.32 4.69 14.42
CA GLU A 191 5.57 3.44 14.38
C GLU A 191 6.44 2.33 13.77
N ILE A 192 6.33 1.12 14.32
CA ILE A 192 6.99 -0.08 13.79
C ILE A 192 5.93 -1.17 13.61
N PHE A 193 5.89 -1.73 12.41
CA PHE A 193 5.10 -2.93 12.09
C PHE A 193 6.06 -4.10 11.91
N VAL A 194 5.88 -5.18 12.68
CA VAL A 194 6.64 -6.42 12.50
C VAL A 194 5.69 -7.60 12.49
N SER A 195 5.83 -8.43 11.46
CA SER A 195 5.14 -9.73 11.35
C SER A 195 6.18 -10.80 11.06
N PHE A 196 6.15 -11.88 11.85
CA PHE A 196 6.99 -13.05 11.62
C PHE A 196 6.34 -14.29 12.22
N GLN A 197 6.74 -15.46 11.71
CA GLN A 197 6.34 -16.76 12.26
C GLN A 197 7.54 -17.36 13.00
N PHE A 198 7.29 -18.01 14.14
CA PHE A 198 8.32 -18.74 14.87
C PHE A 198 7.80 -20.06 15.41
N ARG A 199 8.72 -21.02 15.55
CA ARG A 199 8.47 -22.31 16.23
C ARG A 199 9.66 -22.60 17.12
N THR A 200 9.41 -22.91 18.40
CA THR A 200 10.47 -23.23 19.36
C THR A 200 9.95 -24.16 20.44
N TRP A 201 10.85 -24.96 21.02
CA TRP A 201 10.61 -25.73 22.24
C TRP A 201 11.08 -24.99 23.50
N ASN A 202 11.81 -23.88 23.33
CA ASN A 202 12.37 -23.12 24.45
C ASN A 202 11.29 -22.31 25.15
N LYS A 203 11.21 -22.44 26.47
CA LYS A 203 10.27 -21.67 27.31
C LYS A 203 10.74 -20.23 27.57
N GLN A 204 12.00 -19.92 27.26
CA GLN A 204 12.61 -18.61 27.43
C GLN A 204 13.45 -18.25 26.21
N GLY A 205 13.41 -16.97 25.81
CA GLY A 205 14.24 -16.46 24.73
C GLY A 205 13.75 -15.13 24.17
N LEU A 206 14.69 -14.25 23.81
CA LEU A 206 14.39 -13.03 23.08
C LEU A 206 14.10 -13.37 21.62
N LEU A 207 12.95 -12.93 21.09
CA LEU A 207 12.55 -13.16 19.70
C LEU A 207 12.89 -11.97 18.81
N LEU A 208 12.71 -10.74 19.32
CA LEU A 208 12.93 -9.52 18.58
C LEU A 208 13.28 -8.37 19.53
N SER A 209 14.25 -7.54 19.13
CA SER A 209 14.57 -6.30 19.83
C SER A 209 14.86 -5.19 18.84
N ASN A 210 14.38 -3.98 19.12
CA ASN A 210 14.67 -2.79 18.32
C ASN A 210 14.88 -1.56 19.23
N LYS A 211 15.71 -0.62 18.76
CA LYS A 211 15.88 0.71 19.34
C LYS A 211 15.21 1.73 18.39
N LEU A 212 14.05 2.26 18.79
CA LEU A 212 13.22 3.17 17.98
C LEU A 212 13.87 4.54 17.76
N HIS A 213 14.59 5.03 18.78
CA HIS A 213 15.27 6.33 18.75
C HIS A 213 16.64 6.18 19.38
N GLN A 214 17.61 7.03 18.98
CA GLN A 214 18.95 7.17 19.59
C GLN A 214 18.87 7.18 21.13
N ASP A 215 18.97 5.99 21.71
CA ASP A 215 19.09 5.65 23.12
C ASP A 215 17.93 5.99 24.07
N SER A 216 16.70 6.20 23.57
CA SER A 216 15.56 6.51 24.44
C SER A 216 14.49 5.42 24.50
N VAL A 217 13.91 4.98 23.38
CA VAL A 217 12.79 4.01 23.43
C VAL A 217 13.17 2.73 22.70
N GLY A 218 13.01 1.60 23.37
CA GLY A 218 13.23 0.28 22.79
C GLY A 218 12.06 -0.65 23.10
N PHE A 219 11.91 -1.69 22.31
CA PHE A 219 10.96 -2.75 22.62
C PHE A 219 11.62 -4.12 22.52
N PHE A 220 11.12 -5.06 23.32
CA PHE A 220 11.52 -6.45 23.34
C PHE A 220 10.28 -7.33 23.21
N LEU A 221 10.31 -8.25 22.27
CA LEU A 221 9.35 -9.36 22.18
C LEU A 221 10.08 -10.64 22.58
N TYR A 222 9.61 -11.31 23.62
CA TYR A 222 10.31 -12.44 24.22
C TYR A 222 9.35 -13.49 24.77
N LEU A 223 9.87 -14.70 24.94
CA LEU A 223 9.22 -15.78 25.65
C LEU A 223 9.65 -15.79 27.11
N SER A 224 8.68 -15.90 28.01
CA SER A 224 8.90 -16.09 29.44
C SER A 224 7.90 -17.12 29.96
N ASN A 225 8.41 -18.23 30.48
CA ASN A 225 7.59 -19.37 30.93
C ASN A 225 6.63 -19.88 29.85
N GLY A 226 7.07 -19.88 28.58
CA GLY A 226 6.27 -20.31 27.44
C GLY A 226 5.18 -19.33 27.00
N LYS A 227 5.07 -18.16 27.64
CA LYS A 227 4.15 -17.09 27.23
C LYS A 227 4.90 -16.04 26.42
N LEU A 228 4.23 -15.53 25.39
CA LEU A 228 4.73 -14.40 24.60
C LEU A 228 4.50 -13.10 25.37
N LYS A 229 5.54 -12.29 25.53
CA LYS A 229 5.49 -11.00 26.23
C LYS A 229 6.13 -9.92 25.39
N ILE A 230 5.55 -8.73 25.43
CA ILE A 230 6.15 -7.52 24.86
C ILE A 230 6.45 -6.54 25.99
N SER A 231 7.66 -5.99 25.99
CA SER A 231 8.10 -4.97 26.96
C SER A 231 8.57 -3.74 26.22
N LEU A 232 8.07 -2.58 26.64
CA LEU A 232 8.48 -1.27 26.13
C LEU A 232 9.39 -0.62 27.16
N HIS A 233 10.63 -0.35 26.77
CA HIS A 233 11.59 0.37 27.60
C HIS A 233 11.62 1.85 27.20
N LYS A 234 11.36 2.73 28.18
CA LYS A 234 11.56 4.18 28.08
C LYS A 234 12.49 4.61 29.21
N PRO A 235 13.39 5.59 29.01
CA PRO A 235 14.33 5.99 30.04
C PRO A 235 13.55 6.67 31.15
N GLY A 236 13.83 6.31 32.41
CA GLY A 236 13.15 6.90 33.57
C GLY A 236 11.74 6.37 33.86
N LYS A 237 11.27 5.31 33.18
CA LYS A 237 10.05 4.58 33.56
C LYS A 237 10.32 3.09 33.72
N THR A 238 9.62 2.45 34.66
CA THR A 238 9.64 1.00 34.79
C THR A 238 9.15 0.35 33.49
N PRO A 239 9.77 -0.76 33.05
CA PRO A 239 9.30 -1.49 31.88
C PRO A 239 7.83 -1.88 32.04
N SER A 240 6.99 -1.51 31.08
CA SER A 240 5.60 -1.94 31.06
C SER A 240 5.52 -3.23 30.24
N ASP A 241 5.27 -4.35 30.91
CA ASP A 241 5.01 -5.62 30.25
C ASP A 241 3.54 -5.67 29.83
N ILE A 242 3.30 -5.92 28.54
CA ILE A 242 1.98 -6.23 28.00
C ILE A 242 2.02 -7.73 27.66
N THR A 243 1.05 -8.48 28.16
CA THR A 243 0.88 -9.90 27.85
C THR A 243 -0.29 -10.01 26.88
N ALA A 244 -0.08 -10.67 25.74
CA ALA A 244 -1.14 -11.03 24.82
C ALA A 244 -1.83 -12.33 25.26
#